data_AF-A0A527ICG0-F1
#
_entry.id   AF-A0A527ICG0-F1
#
_cell.length_a   1.000
_cell.length_b   1.000
_cell.length_c   1.000
_cell.angle_alpha   90.00
_cell.angle_beta   90.00
_cell.angle_gamma   90.00
#
_symmetry.space_group_name_H-M   'P 1'
#
loop_
_entity.id
_entity.type
_entity.pdbx_description
1 polymer ?
#
loop_
_entity_poly.entity_id
_entity_poly.type
_entity_poly.pdbx_seq_one_letter_code
_entity_poly.pdbx_strand_id
1 'polypeptide(L)'
;IGGCDVVALREGEPPVVVICELKLQFNLELVLQGVDRAAACDEVWLAARMSARGKGRESDARFRNLCRRLGFGLLGVTGTDRVEVL
;
A
#
# COMPACT_ATOMS: atom_id res chain seq x y z
N ILE A 1 -1.74 -8.00 19.50
CA ILE A 1 -1.01 -8.50 18.31
C ILE A 1 -1.71 -7.86 17.11
N GLY A 2 -1.11 -6.84 16.50
CA GLY A 2 -1.75 -5.99 15.48
C GLY A 2 -1.46 -6.45 14.06
N GLY A 3 -1.89 -7.66 13.69
CA GLY A 3 -1.55 -8.35 12.43
C GLY A 3 -1.64 -7.44 11.20
N CYS A 4 -0.48 -7.11 10.64
CA CYS A 4 -0.37 -6.57 9.30
C CYS A 4 -0.54 -7.70 8.28
N ASP A 5 -1.00 -7.36 7.08
CA ASP A 5 -1.28 -8.37 6.05
C ASP A 5 0.00 -9.01 5.50
N VAL A 6 1.01 -8.18 5.22
CA VAL A 6 2.30 -8.64 4.68
C VAL A 6 3.45 -7.90 5.35
N VAL A 7 4.48 -8.66 5.73
CA VAL A 7 5.80 -8.17 6.14
C VAL A 7 6.85 -8.77 5.21
N ALA A 8 7.80 -7.95 4.78
CA ALA A 8 8.95 -8.40 4.02
C ALA A 8 10.25 -7.91 4.66
N LEU A 9 11.25 -8.78 4.56
CA LEU A 9 12.65 -8.53 4.88
C LEU A 9 13.48 -9.08 3.72
N ARG A 10 14.61 -8.43 3.44
CA ARG A 10 15.56 -8.89 2.43
C ARG A 10 16.71 -9.63 3.08
N GLU A 11 16.94 -10.87 2.65
CA GLU A 11 18.07 -11.67 3.14
C GLU A 11 19.40 -11.13 2.61
N GLY A 12 20.42 -11.09 3.46
CA GLY A 12 21.79 -10.70 3.08
C GLY A 12 22.05 -9.20 3.02
N GLU A 13 21.05 -8.35 3.31
CA GLU A 13 21.17 -6.89 3.37
C GLU A 13 20.84 -6.37 4.79
N PRO A 14 21.26 -5.14 5.16
CA PRO A 14 20.80 -4.51 6.39
C PRO A 14 19.26 -4.59 6.50
N PRO A 15 18.71 -4.87 7.69
CA PRO A 15 17.29 -5.13 7.84
C PRO A 15 16.49 -3.85 7.55
N VAL A 16 15.85 -3.82 6.39
CA VAL A 16 14.79 -2.87 6.03
C VAL A 16 13.47 -3.61 6.19
N VAL A 17 12.65 -3.17 7.14
CA VAL A 17 11.33 -3.71 7.41
C VAL A 17 10.35 -3.04 6.46
N VAL A 18 9.71 -3.84 5.59
CA VAL A 18 8.65 -3.37 4.70
C VAL A 18 7.33 -3.96 5.16
N ILE A 19 6.32 -3.13 5.36
CA ILE A 19 4.96 -3.57 5.65
C ILE A 19 4.04 -3.20 4.48
N CYS A 20 3.19 -4.15 4.09
CA CYS A 20 2.13 -3.90 3.12
C CYS A 20 0.74 -4.24 3.69
N GLU A 21 -0.18 -3.29 3.57
CA GLU A 21 -1.59 -3.42 3.95
C GLU A 21 -2.46 -3.56 2.69
N LEU A 22 -3.50 -4.38 2.77
CA LEU A 22 -4.32 -4.80 1.64
C LEU A 22 -5.79 -4.44 1.85
N LYS A 23 -6.44 -3.93 0.79
CA LYS A 23 -7.92 -3.91 0.69
C LYS A 23 -8.37 -4.25 -0.72
N LEU A 24 -9.56 -4.83 -0.85
CA LEU A 24 -10.19 -5.02 -2.17
C LEU A 24 -10.46 -3.70 -2.89
N GLN A 25 -10.63 -2.60 -2.16
CA GLN A 25 -10.84 -1.28 -2.72
C GLN A 25 -9.97 -0.27 -2.00
N PHE A 26 -9.36 0.63 -2.77
CA PHE A 26 -8.63 1.74 -2.20
C PHE A 26 -9.60 2.69 -1.46
N ASN A 27 -9.35 2.97 -0.19
CA ASN A 27 -10.19 3.82 0.64
C ASN A 27 -9.37 4.50 1.75
N LEU A 28 -10.00 5.38 2.53
CA LEU A 28 -9.31 6.08 3.62
C LEU A 28 -8.83 5.13 4.72
N GLU A 29 -9.58 4.06 4.99
CA GLU A 29 -9.21 3.07 6.00
C GLU A 29 -7.86 2.41 5.68
N LEU A 30 -7.63 2.04 4.42
CA LEU A 30 -6.34 1.49 3.99
C LEU A 30 -5.18 2.48 4.26
N VAL A 31 -5.42 3.77 4.07
CA VAL A 31 -4.42 4.81 4.37
C VAL A 31 -4.16 4.91 5.87
N LEU A 32 -5.22 4.87 6.70
CA LEU A 32 -5.10 4.93 8.16
C LEU A 32 -4.36 3.70 8.70
N GLN A 33 -4.63 2.51 8.17
CA GLN A 33 -3.84 1.32 8.48
C GLN A 33 -2.36 1.54 8.15
N GLY A 34 -2.05 2.13 7.00
CA GLY A 34 -0.66 2.50 6.66
C GLY A 34 -0.01 3.47 7.65
N VAL A 35 -0.76 4.47 8.13
CA VAL A 35 -0.29 5.39 9.17
C VAL A 35 0.03 4.65 10.46
N ASP A 36 -0.81 3.71 10.88
CA ASP A 36 -0.56 2.89 12.06
C ASP A 36 0.69 2.00 11.91
N ARG A 37 1.10 1.66 10.68
CA ARG A 37 2.32 0.89 10.40
C ARG A 37 3.59 1.72 10.31
N ALA A 38 3.49 2.99 9.92
CA ALA A 38 4.65 3.83 9.65
C ALA A 38 5.61 3.97 10.85
N ALA A 39 5.13 3.79 12.09
CA ALA A 39 5.97 3.83 13.29
C ALA A 39 6.78 2.54 13.53
N ALA A 40 6.47 1.45 12.83
CA ALA A 40 7.00 0.11 13.09
C ALA A 40 7.83 -0.46 11.94
N CYS A 41 7.99 0.27 10.83
CA CYS A 41 8.71 -0.19 9.64
C CYS A 41 9.38 0.98 8.89
N ASP A 42 10.32 0.64 8.02
CA ASP A 42 11.06 1.62 7.21
C ASP A 42 10.24 2.05 5.98
N GLU A 43 9.44 1.13 5.43
CA GLU A 43 8.60 1.40 4.26
C GLU A 43 7.19 0.84 4.43
N VAL A 44 6.19 1.64 4.05
CA VAL A 44 4.79 1.24 4.00
C VAL A 44 4.30 1.22 2.55
N TRP A 45 3.68 0.12 2.18
CA TRP A 45 3.04 -0.06 0.88
C TRP A 45 1.54 -0.34 1.05
N LEU A 46 0.71 0.33 0.27
CA LEU A 46 -0.73 0.08 0.25
C LEU A 46 -1.08 -0.61 -1.06
N ALA A 47 -1.72 -1.78 -1.00
CA ALA A 47 -2.18 -2.46 -2.19
C ALA A 47 -3.71 -2.55 -2.23
N ALA A 48 -4.25 -2.27 -3.41
CA ALA A 48 -5.66 -2.49 -3.67
C ALA A 48 -5.93 -2.99 -5.09
N ARG A 49 -7.07 -3.65 -5.27
CA ARG A 49 -7.53 -4.04 -6.60
C ARG A 49 -7.84 -2.80 -7.42
N MET A 50 -7.31 -2.75 -8.64
CA MET A 50 -7.59 -1.68 -9.58
C MET A 50 -9.05 -1.74 -10.01
N SER A 51 -9.67 -0.56 -10.14
CA SER A 51 -11.03 -0.50 -10.68
C SER A 51 -11.03 -0.95 -12.14
N ALA A 52 -11.95 -1.84 -12.50
CA ALA A 52 -12.10 -2.32 -13.87
C ALA A 52 -12.43 -1.21 -14.89
N ARG A 53 -12.84 -0.03 -14.41
CA ARG A 53 -13.21 1.12 -15.23
C ARG A 53 -12.19 2.26 -15.19
N GLY A 54 -11.06 2.11 -14.50
CA GLY A 54 -10.00 3.13 -14.40
C GLY A 54 -10.43 4.45 -13.74
N LYS A 55 -11.43 4.40 -12.84
CA LYS A 55 -11.99 5.57 -12.14
C LYS A 55 -12.03 5.40 -10.61
N GLY A 56 -11.31 4.42 -10.09
CA GLY A 56 -11.25 4.16 -8.65
C GLY A 56 -10.32 5.13 -7.94
N ARG A 57 -10.37 5.11 -6.60
CA ARG A 57 -9.60 6.04 -5.75
C ARG A 57 -8.09 5.89 -5.90
N GLU A 58 -7.61 4.74 -6.37
CA GLU A 58 -6.22 4.51 -6.77
C GLU A 58 -5.74 5.49 -7.86
N SER A 59 -6.65 5.98 -8.70
CA SER A 59 -6.37 6.96 -9.76
C SER A 59 -6.63 8.42 -9.33
N ASP A 60 -7.33 8.64 -8.21
CA ASP A 60 -7.68 9.97 -7.71
C ASP A 60 -6.43 10.70 -7.20
N ALA A 61 -6.14 11.86 -7.80
CA ALA A 61 -4.97 12.65 -7.47
C ALA A 61 -4.91 13.05 -5.99
N ARG A 62 -6.06 13.23 -5.31
CA ARG A 62 -6.09 13.60 -3.88
C ARG A 62 -5.52 12.47 -3.02
N PHE A 63 -5.91 11.24 -3.29
CA PHE A 63 -5.41 10.07 -2.58
C PHE A 63 -3.94 9.82 -2.88
N ARG A 64 -3.52 9.88 -4.16
CA ARG A 64 -2.10 9.76 -4.54
C ARG A 64 -1.23 10.84 -3.90
N ASN A 65 -1.72 12.07 -3.87
CA ASN A 65 -1.02 13.19 -3.22
C ASN A 65 -0.92 13.00 -1.70
N LEU A 66 -1.94 12.41 -1.07
CA LEU A 66 -1.90 12.07 0.35
C LEU A 66 -0.84 10.99 0.63
N CYS A 67 -0.88 9.86 -0.09
CA CYS A 67 0.10 8.78 0.07
C CYS A 67 1.53 9.29 -0.13
N ARG A 68 1.77 10.12 -1.16
CA ARG A 68 3.08 10.73 -1.41
C ARG A 68 3.55 11.66 -0.29
N ARG A 69 2.63 12.41 0.35
CA ARG A 69 2.98 13.26 1.51
C ARG A 69 3.29 12.43 2.76
N LEU A 70 2.66 11.27 2.89
CA LEU A 70 2.89 10.33 3.99
C LEU A 70 4.09 9.41 3.76
N GLY A 71 4.65 9.38 2.54
CA GLY A 71 5.76 8.49 2.18
C GLY A 71 5.35 7.06 1.85
N PHE A 72 4.08 6.83 1.48
CA PHE A 72 3.56 5.49 1.21
C PHE A 72 3.67 5.13 -0.27
N GLY A 73 4.17 3.92 -0.54
CA GLY A 73 4.12 3.30 -1.87
C GLY A 73 2.70 2.79 -2.18
N LEU A 74 2.35 2.75 -3.46
CA LEU A 74 1.05 2.28 -3.94
C LEU A 74 1.22 1.13 -4.93
N LEU A 75 0.47 0.05 -4.68
CA LEU A 75 0.38 -1.11 -5.57
C LEU A 75 -1.05 -1.28 -6.07
N GLY A 76 -1.20 -1.44 -7.38
CA GLY A 76 -2.44 -1.83 -8.05
C GLY A 76 -2.43 -3.31 -8.37
N VAL A 77 -3.46 -4.05 -7.95
CA VAL A 77 -3.68 -5.44 -8.37
C VAL A 77 -4.72 -5.47 -9.49
N THR A 78 -4.33 -5.88 -10.69
CA THR A 78 -5.22 -5.91 -11.85
C THR A 78 -6.23 -7.06 -11.76
N GLY A 79 -7.23 -7.06 -12.63
CA GLY A 79 -8.17 -8.20 -12.76
C GLY A 79 -7.55 -9.47 -13.35
N THR A 80 -6.29 -9.43 -13.80
CA THR A 80 -5.53 -10.55 -14.36
C THR A 80 -4.39 -10.98 -13.44
N ASP A 81 -4.50 -10.65 -12.15
CA ASP A 81 -3.53 -11.00 -11.09
C ASP A 81 -2.12 -10.44 -11.33
N ARG A 82 -2.02 -9.32 -12.05
CA ARG A 82 -0.77 -8.55 -12.17
C ARG A 82 -0.69 -7.49 -11.08
N VAL A 83 0.53 -7.20 -10.64
CA VAL A 83 0.80 -6.12 -9.68
C VAL A 83 1.54 -5.00 -10.41
N GLU A 84 1.04 -3.78 -10.26
CA GLU A 84 1.60 -2.56 -10.84
C GLU A 84 1.98 -1.59 -9.72
N VAL A 85 3.09 -0.87 -9.88
CA VAL A 85 3.45 0.26 -9.00
C VAL A 85 2.77 1.52 -9.57
N LEU A 86 2.06 2.26 -8.71
CA LEU A 86 1.22 3.41 -9.11
C LEU A 86 1.85 4.78 -8.79
#